data_AF-A0AAV7Z2R4-F1
#
_entry.id   AF-A0AAV7Z2R4-F1
#
_cell.length_a   1.000
_cell.length_b   1.000
_cell.length_c   1.000
_cell.angle_alpha   90.00
_cell.angle_beta   90.00
_cell.angle_gamma   90.00
#
_symmetry.space_group_name_H-M   'P 1'
#
loop_
_entity.id
_entity.type
_entity.pdbx_description
1 polymer ?
#
loop_
_entity_poly.entity_id
_entity_poly.type
_entity_poly.pdbx_seq_one_letter_code
_entity_poly.pdbx_strand_id
1 'polypeptide(L)'
;MNYNYFGRFFDQIKILGRGSSGVVLFCEHVLNKIKLGSYAVKICPTSDNCEWFLKALKEVKTLETITDQYNILAYKHCWIENCLVSDFGPVTPCLFLLQEYANKGNLDDFVVNSNALLNDERIWILFFDILAGLQHLHSSGIVHCDLKPQNILLKTEEERVSKIKALLSDFGTSQIAGQKYTHTGFTGTVEFTAPELLNDEKQLPNFLSDIWSLGVILYFLSFKELPFDGEKVSDRILQIQNFVDISKKCELANKTANRKQEIIQLIKALIQSDPSKRPNTKQIFELDCVKAKMMESSILMNATDDNLSDSESEFDCTIIRLPSEMDLSSLSEKSFSPVKSSLNINISSSKISDLTPKKNQQIKNSTNAEKKKKISKKAKRKEKKVTMSINQIHFLIIYLN
;
A
#
# COMPACT_ATOMS: atom_id res chain seq x y z
N MET A 1 -28.28 1.92 -11.34
CA MET A 1 -27.60 0.99 -10.40
C MET A 1 -26.79 0.02 -11.23
N ASN A 2 -25.46 0.04 -11.09
CA ASN A 2 -24.57 -0.78 -11.92
C ASN A 2 -24.46 -2.20 -11.33
N TYR A 3 -25.50 -3.01 -11.49
CA TYR A 3 -25.46 -4.42 -11.13
C TYR A 3 -24.51 -5.18 -12.06
N ASN A 4 -23.48 -5.81 -11.49
CA ASN A 4 -22.44 -6.53 -12.21
C ASN A 4 -21.66 -5.60 -13.15
N TYR A 5 -21.06 -4.53 -12.61
CA TYR A 5 -20.14 -3.66 -13.35
C TYR A 5 -18.82 -4.38 -13.59
N PHE A 6 -18.21 -4.90 -12.52
CA PHE A 6 -16.95 -5.64 -12.58
C PHE A 6 -17.01 -6.77 -13.61
N GLY A 7 -17.96 -7.70 -13.50
CA GLY A 7 -18.10 -8.82 -14.43
C GLY A 7 -18.68 -8.49 -15.81
N ARG A 8 -18.88 -7.21 -16.15
CA ARG A 8 -19.15 -6.75 -17.53
C ARG A 8 -17.93 -6.14 -18.20
N PHE A 9 -17.09 -5.45 -17.42
CA PHE A 9 -16.00 -4.62 -17.94
C PHE A 9 -14.60 -5.07 -17.50
N PHE A 10 -14.47 -6.07 -16.63
CA PHE A 10 -13.19 -6.55 -16.13
C PHE A 10 -13.08 -8.08 -16.15
N ASP A 11 -12.04 -8.57 -16.81
CA ASP A 11 -11.62 -9.96 -16.71
C ASP A 11 -10.60 -10.10 -15.57
N GLN A 12 -10.94 -10.91 -14.55
CA GLN A 12 -10.01 -11.23 -13.45
C GLN A 12 -8.93 -12.19 -13.93
N ILE A 13 -7.66 -11.77 -13.87
CA ILE A 13 -6.52 -12.57 -14.33
C ILE A 13 -5.86 -13.34 -13.18
N LYS A 14 -5.57 -12.66 -12.04
CA LYS A 14 -5.02 -13.29 -10.83
C LYS A 14 -5.34 -12.48 -9.58
N ILE A 15 -5.23 -13.10 -8.42
CA ILE A 15 -5.20 -12.38 -7.13
C ILE A 15 -3.77 -11.87 -6.93
N LEU A 16 -3.62 -10.58 -6.62
CA LEU A 16 -2.33 -9.95 -6.28
C LEU A 16 -2.04 -10.04 -4.79
N GLY A 17 -3.06 -9.92 -3.95
CA GLY A 17 -2.89 -9.99 -2.50
C GLY A 17 -4.21 -10.11 -1.75
N ARG A 18 -4.12 -10.51 -0.47
CA ARG A 18 -5.23 -10.50 0.49
C ARG A 18 -4.70 -9.85 1.76
N GLY A 19 -5.36 -8.78 2.20
CA GLY A 19 -5.02 -8.06 3.41
C GLY A 19 -6.21 -7.98 4.35
N SER A 20 -6.01 -7.31 5.48
CA SER A 20 -7.10 -6.92 6.37
C SER A 20 -8.17 -6.11 5.61
N SER A 21 -7.74 -5.14 4.79
CA SER A 21 -8.59 -4.25 3.99
C SER A 21 -9.38 -4.91 2.85
N GLY A 22 -9.16 -6.20 2.54
CA GLY A 22 -9.85 -6.91 1.47
C GLY A 22 -8.94 -7.69 0.52
N VAL A 23 -9.38 -7.89 -0.73
CA VAL A 23 -8.64 -8.61 -1.77
C VAL A 23 -8.24 -7.67 -2.90
N VAL A 24 -7.01 -7.80 -3.41
CA VAL A 24 -6.54 -7.05 -4.58
C VAL A 24 -6.40 -8.01 -5.76
N LEU A 25 -7.04 -7.66 -6.88
CA LEU A 25 -7.05 -8.43 -8.12
C LEU A 25 -6.22 -7.72 -9.19
N PHE A 26 -5.53 -8.49 -10.02
CA PHE A 26 -5.05 -8.04 -11.32
C PHE A 26 -6.13 -8.33 -12.35
N CYS A 27 -6.55 -7.29 -13.06
CA CYS A 27 -7.65 -7.35 -14.02
C CYS A 27 -7.26 -6.69 -15.35
N GLU A 28 -7.82 -7.21 -16.43
CA GLU A 28 -7.85 -6.50 -17.70
C GLU A 28 -9.19 -5.77 -17.83
N HIS A 29 -9.17 -4.47 -18.12
CA HIS A 29 -10.37 -3.72 -18.49
C HIS A 29 -10.73 -4.09 -19.93
N VAL A 30 -11.97 -4.49 -20.17
CA VAL A 30 -12.43 -5.06 -21.45
C VAL A 30 -13.77 -4.45 -21.85
N LEU A 31 -13.89 -4.03 -23.11
CA LEU A 31 -15.14 -3.57 -23.71
C LEU A 31 -15.35 -4.32 -25.02
N ASN A 32 -16.48 -5.02 -25.17
CA ASN A 32 -16.79 -5.81 -26.37
C ASN A 32 -15.66 -6.78 -26.79
N LYS A 33 -14.99 -7.41 -25.81
CA LYS A 33 -13.79 -8.28 -25.97
C LYS A 33 -12.50 -7.56 -26.40
N ILE A 34 -12.51 -6.24 -26.53
CA ILE A 34 -11.30 -5.44 -26.76
C ILE A 34 -10.68 -5.10 -25.41
N LYS A 35 -9.40 -5.43 -25.23
CA LYS A 35 -8.63 -5.08 -24.02
C LYS A 35 -8.27 -3.58 -24.06
N LEU A 36 -8.67 -2.86 -23.03
CA LEU A 36 -8.47 -1.42 -22.87
C LEU A 36 -7.33 -1.07 -21.90
N GLY A 37 -6.85 -2.03 -21.11
CA GLY A 37 -5.68 -1.82 -20.23
C GLY A 37 -5.61 -2.80 -19.07
N SER A 38 -4.48 -2.76 -18.37
CA SER A 38 -4.14 -3.60 -17.22
C SER A 38 -4.24 -2.79 -15.92
N TYR A 39 -5.03 -3.27 -14.95
CA TYR A 39 -5.36 -2.53 -13.73
C TYR A 39 -5.30 -3.39 -12.46
N ALA A 40 -5.12 -2.74 -11.33
CA ALA A 40 -5.35 -3.32 -10.02
C ALA A 40 -6.77 -2.93 -9.52
N VAL A 41 -7.52 -3.92 -9.03
CA VAL A 41 -8.85 -3.71 -8.43
C VAL A 41 -8.82 -4.20 -6.99
N LYS A 42 -8.83 -3.28 -6.03
CA LYS A 42 -8.92 -3.57 -4.60
C LYS A 42 -10.41 -3.62 -4.20
N ILE A 43 -10.87 -4.77 -3.73
CA ILE A 43 -12.24 -5.03 -3.30
C ILE A 43 -12.29 -5.02 -1.78
N CYS A 44 -12.90 -3.98 -1.21
CA CYS A 44 -13.09 -3.77 0.21
C CYS A 44 -14.54 -4.13 0.61
N PRO A 45 -14.77 -5.21 1.40
CA PRO A 45 -16.11 -5.55 1.87
C PRO A 45 -16.70 -4.47 2.78
N THR A 46 -17.83 -3.88 2.41
CA THR A 46 -18.51 -2.81 3.17
C THR A 46 -19.69 -3.35 3.97
N SER A 47 -19.49 -4.49 4.64
CA SER A 47 -20.48 -5.11 5.54
C SER A 47 -20.94 -4.15 6.65
N ASP A 48 -21.94 -4.55 7.44
CA ASP A 48 -22.53 -3.79 8.57
C ASP A 48 -21.54 -3.06 9.52
N ASN A 49 -20.25 -3.43 9.52
CA ASN A 49 -19.23 -2.68 10.21
C ASN A 49 -18.86 -1.40 9.43
N CYS A 50 -19.53 -0.31 9.80
CA CYS A 50 -19.31 1.05 9.29
C CYS A 50 -17.84 1.52 9.36
N GLU A 51 -17.00 0.99 10.25
CA GLU A 51 -15.60 1.39 10.39
C GLU A 51 -14.79 1.06 9.13
N TRP A 52 -14.98 -0.14 8.55
CA TRP A 52 -14.29 -0.56 7.33
C TRP A 52 -14.73 0.24 6.11
N PHE A 53 -16.03 0.53 6.03
CA PHE A 53 -16.58 1.39 5.00
C PHE A 53 -16.02 2.82 5.09
N LEU A 54 -15.98 3.40 6.29
CA LEU A 54 -15.38 4.71 6.52
C LEU A 54 -13.87 4.72 6.23
N LYS A 55 -13.14 3.64 6.56
CA LYS A 55 -11.71 3.49 6.22
C LYS A 55 -11.50 3.48 4.70
N ALA A 56 -12.32 2.72 3.97
CA ALA A 56 -12.25 2.64 2.52
C ALA A 56 -12.64 3.97 1.83
N LEU A 57 -13.64 4.70 2.35
CA LEU A 57 -13.96 6.06 1.90
C LEU A 57 -12.86 7.08 2.20
N LYS A 58 -12.20 6.99 3.37
CA LYS A 58 -11.03 7.83 3.70
C LYS A 58 -9.88 7.57 2.72
N GLU A 59 -9.63 6.31 2.38
CA GLU A 59 -8.62 5.94 1.39
C GLU A 59 -8.92 6.57 0.02
N VAL A 60 -10.16 6.44 -0.48
CA VAL A 60 -10.61 7.10 -1.72
C VAL A 60 -10.41 8.61 -1.63
N LYS A 61 -10.88 9.27 -0.56
CA LYS A 61 -10.82 10.74 -0.49
C LYS A 61 -9.39 11.25 -0.34
N THR A 62 -8.52 10.48 0.31
CA THR A 62 -7.08 10.76 0.36
C THR A 62 -6.49 10.66 -1.04
N LEU A 63 -6.72 9.55 -1.75
CA LEU A 63 -6.26 9.31 -3.11
C LEU A 63 -6.69 10.43 -4.07
N GLU A 64 -7.97 10.83 -4.08
CA GLU A 64 -8.49 11.95 -4.87
C GLU A 64 -7.70 13.26 -4.67
N THR A 65 -7.23 13.54 -3.45
CA THR A 65 -6.48 14.78 -3.17
C THR A 65 -5.01 14.74 -3.58
N ILE A 66 -4.47 13.57 -3.95
CA ILE A 66 -3.02 13.38 -4.19
C ILE A 66 -2.69 12.76 -5.55
N THR A 67 -3.69 12.54 -6.44
CA THR A 67 -3.52 11.79 -7.69
C THR A 67 -2.49 12.36 -8.67
N ASP A 68 -2.23 13.66 -8.62
CA ASP A 68 -1.54 14.38 -9.70
C ASP A 68 0.00 14.32 -9.62
N GLN A 69 0.57 13.35 -8.88
CA GLN A 69 2.01 13.23 -8.70
C GLN A 69 2.58 11.87 -9.09
N TYR A 70 3.75 11.94 -9.73
CA TYR A 70 4.39 10.82 -10.40
C TYR A 70 4.65 9.62 -9.47
N ASN A 71 5.05 9.85 -8.21
CA ASN A 71 5.46 8.78 -7.28
C ASN A 71 4.36 8.27 -6.33
N ILE A 72 3.09 8.56 -6.62
CA ILE A 72 1.93 7.98 -5.95
C ILE A 72 1.27 6.96 -6.89
N LEU A 73 0.80 5.82 -6.36
CA LEU A 73 0.04 4.85 -7.13
C LEU A 73 -1.26 5.48 -7.65
N ALA A 74 -1.38 5.65 -8.97
CA ALA A 74 -2.47 6.41 -9.56
C ALA A 74 -3.84 5.74 -9.34
N TYR A 75 -4.70 6.42 -8.58
CA TYR A 75 -6.15 6.15 -8.54
C TYR A 75 -6.79 6.48 -9.88
N LYS A 76 -7.86 5.73 -10.24
CA LYS A 76 -8.61 5.93 -11.49
C LYS A 76 -10.10 6.13 -11.24
N HIS A 77 -10.72 5.28 -10.43
CA HIS A 77 -12.15 5.37 -10.11
C HIS A 77 -12.49 4.46 -8.91
N CYS A 78 -13.67 4.63 -8.31
CA CYS A 78 -14.26 3.65 -7.42
C CYS A 78 -15.78 3.54 -7.58
N TRP A 79 -16.32 2.35 -7.39
CA TRP A 79 -17.76 2.10 -7.41
C TRP A 79 -18.16 1.13 -6.28
N ILE A 80 -19.47 0.99 -6.05
CA ILE A 80 -20.02 0.02 -5.10
C ILE A 80 -20.96 -0.92 -5.83
N GLU A 81 -20.75 -2.22 -5.62
CA GLU A 81 -21.69 -3.25 -6.02
C GLU A 81 -21.66 -4.44 -5.07
N ASN A 82 -22.67 -5.30 -5.18
CA ASN A 82 -22.83 -6.47 -4.32
C ASN A 82 -21.95 -7.63 -4.81
N CYS A 83 -21.06 -8.13 -3.96
CA CYS A 83 -20.12 -9.19 -4.28
C CYS A 83 -20.19 -10.37 -3.28
N LEU A 84 -19.86 -11.58 -3.74
CA LEU A 84 -19.59 -12.73 -2.87
C LEU A 84 -18.10 -12.72 -2.51
N VAL A 85 -17.80 -12.42 -1.25
CA VAL A 85 -16.42 -12.34 -0.73
C VAL A 85 -15.85 -13.73 -0.40
N SER A 86 -16.71 -14.72 -0.23
CA SER A 86 -16.36 -16.13 -0.03
C SER A 86 -17.52 -17.01 -0.48
N ASP A 87 -17.24 -18.23 -0.95
CA ASP A 87 -18.21 -19.16 -1.55
C ASP A 87 -19.41 -19.51 -0.64
N PHE A 88 -19.22 -19.42 0.67
CA PHE A 88 -20.23 -19.72 1.70
C PHE A 88 -20.72 -18.47 2.45
N GLY A 89 -20.30 -17.27 2.00
CA GLY A 89 -20.62 -16.00 2.63
C GLY A 89 -21.90 -15.37 2.06
N PRO A 90 -22.53 -14.43 2.80
CA PRO A 90 -23.64 -13.65 2.25
C PRO A 90 -23.13 -12.71 1.15
N VAL A 91 -23.99 -12.47 0.14
CA VAL A 91 -23.81 -11.36 -0.81
C VAL A 91 -23.76 -10.06 0.00
N THR A 92 -22.65 -9.35 -0.10
CA THR A 92 -22.35 -8.16 0.71
C THR A 92 -22.03 -6.99 -0.22
N PRO A 93 -22.43 -5.74 0.06
CA PRO A 93 -21.93 -4.60 -0.68
C PRO A 93 -20.41 -4.48 -0.50
N CYS A 94 -19.71 -4.18 -1.59
CA CYS A 94 -18.25 -4.10 -1.66
C CYS A 94 -17.89 -2.79 -2.38
N LEU A 95 -16.92 -2.05 -1.85
CA LEU A 95 -16.28 -0.94 -2.56
C LEU A 95 -15.18 -1.53 -3.44
N PHE A 96 -15.24 -1.20 -4.72
CA PHE A 96 -14.22 -1.54 -5.70
C PHE A 96 -13.41 -0.28 -5.97
N LEU A 97 -12.10 -0.37 -5.77
CA LEU A 97 -11.13 0.70 -5.96
C LEU A 97 -10.22 0.34 -7.14
N LEU A 98 -10.33 1.10 -8.23
CA LEU A 98 -9.55 0.92 -9.45
C LEU A 98 -8.30 1.80 -9.41
N GLN A 99 -7.15 1.16 -9.55
CA GLN A 99 -5.82 1.77 -9.52
C GLN A 99 -5.00 1.27 -10.71
N GLU A 100 -3.94 1.99 -11.07
CA GLU A 100 -2.97 1.48 -12.04
C GLU A 100 -2.34 0.15 -11.56
N TYR A 101 -1.90 -0.68 -12.51
CA TYR A 101 -1.18 -1.91 -12.19
C TYR A 101 0.33 -1.68 -12.12
N ALA A 102 0.90 -1.82 -10.92
CA ALA A 102 2.34 -1.87 -10.70
C ALA A 102 2.91 -3.26 -11.06
N ASN A 103 3.53 -3.35 -12.24
CA ASN A 103 3.88 -4.62 -12.90
C ASN A 103 5.10 -5.36 -12.32
N LYS A 104 5.80 -4.82 -11.32
CA LYS A 104 6.95 -5.47 -10.66
C LYS A 104 6.71 -5.85 -9.20
N GLY A 105 5.47 -5.76 -8.70
CA GLY A 105 5.12 -6.15 -7.34
C GLY A 105 5.46 -5.08 -6.31
N ASN A 106 5.77 -5.48 -5.07
CA ASN A 106 6.18 -4.58 -4.00
C ASN A 106 7.70 -4.60 -3.78
N LEU A 107 8.21 -3.61 -3.04
CA LEU A 107 9.62 -3.42 -2.79
C LEU A 107 10.24 -4.49 -1.87
N ASP A 108 9.44 -5.06 -0.95
CA ASP A 108 9.88 -6.14 -0.06
C ASP A 108 10.27 -7.37 -0.87
N ASP A 109 9.34 -7.88 -1.69
CA ASP A 109 9.55 -9.02 -2.58
C ASP A 109 10.71 -8.76 -3.56
N PHE A 110 10.84 -7.54 -4.08
CA PHE A 110 11.93 -7.19 -5.00
C PHE A 110 13.31 -7.27 -4.35
N VAL A 111 13.45 -6.80 -3.12
CA VAL A 111 14.71 -6.86 -2.37
C VAL A 111 14.99 -8.28 -1.86
N VAL A 112 13.98 -8.94 -1.27
CA VAL A 112 14.08 -10.29 -0.69
C VAL A 112 14.42 -11.34 -1.75
N ASN A 113 13.78 -11.30 -2.92
CA ASN A 113 14.01 -12.28 -3.98
C ASN A 113 15.23 -11.97 -4.88
N SER A 114 15.92 -10.83 -4.69
CA SER A 114 17.17 -10.55 -5.39
C SER A 114 18.30 -11.44 -4.87
N ASN A 115 19.02 -12.13 -5.78
CA ASN A 115 20.17 -12.98 -5.43
C ASN A 115 21.37 -12.20 -4.86
N ALA A 116 21.43 -10.89 -5.09
CA ALA A 116 22.48 -10.00 -4.62
C ALA A 116 21.90 -8.76 -3.94
N LEU A 117 22.72 -8.08 -3.14
CA LEU A 117 22.41 -6.74 -2.67
C LEU A 117 22.24 -5.78 -3.86
N LEU A 118 21.34 -4.80 -3.74
CA LEU A 118 21.20 -3.72 -4.71
C LEU A 118 22.53 -2.93 -4.80
N ASN A 119 22.87 -2.36 -5.96
CA ASN A 119 23.99 -1.41 -6.03
C ASN A 119 23.56 -0.04 -5.50
N ASP A 120 24.52 0.82 -5.14
CA ASP A 120 24.24 2.14 -4.55
C ASP A 120 23.38 3.03 -5.48
N GLU A 121 23.59 2.94 -6.79
CA GLU A 121 22.78 3.64 -7.81
C GLU A 121 21.29 3.25 -7.73
N ARG A 122 20.98 1.95 -7.67
CA ARG A 122 19.60 1.47 -7.55
C ARG A 122 18.96 1.85 -6.21
N ILE A 123 19.76 1.91 -5.14
CA ILE A 123 19.30 2.42 -3.84
C ILE A 123 18.92 3.89 -3.95
N TRP A 124 19.76 4.73 -4.59
CA TRP A 124 19.46 6.16 -4.78
C TRP A 124 18.22 6.38 -5.65
N ILE A 125 18.07 5.67 -6.77
CA ILE A 125 16.87 5.75 -7.63
C ILE A 125 15.59 5.46 -6.82
N LEU A 126 15.56 4.33 -6.12
CA LEU A 126 14.41 3.94 -5.31
C LEU A 126 14.16 4.92 -4.15
N PHE A 127 15.22 5.39 -3.49
CA PHE A 127 15.13 6.36 -2.40
C PHE A 127 14.55 7.70 -2.87
N PHE A 128 14.97 8.21 -4.03
CA PHE A 128 14.45 9.47 -4.58
C PHE A 128 12.98 9.37 -4.97
N ASP A 129 12.56 8.26 -5.60
CA ASP A 129 11.14 8.02 -5.90
C ASP A 129 10.28 8.01 -4.61
N ILE A 130 10.72 7.29 -3.58
CA ILE A 130 10.01 7.20 -2.29
C ILE A 130 9.98 8.57 -1.61
N LEU A 131 11.10 9.31 -1.60
CA LEU A 131 11.22 10.64 -1.01
C LEU A 131 10.34 11.67 -1.73
N ALA A 132 10.27 11.63 -3.07
CA ALA A 132 9.42 12.49 -3.87
C ALA A 132 7.92 12.24 -3.59
N GLY A 133 7.51 10.96 -3.56
CA GLY A 133 6.15 10.58 -3.16
C GLY A 133 5.81 11.05 -1.74
N LEU A 134 6.74 10.89 -0.80
CA LEU A 134 6.53 11.28 0.60
C LEU A 134 6.50 12.81 0.77
N GLN A 135 7.32 13.54 0.02
CA GLN A 135 7.30 15.00 -0.02
C GLN A 135 5.96 15.54 -0.50
N HIS A 136 5.37 14.92 -1.53
CA HIS A 136 4.03 15.30 -2.00
C HIS A 136 2.97 15.12 -0.89
N LEU A 137 2.92 13.94 -0.26
CA LEU A 137 2.00 13.66 0.85
C LEU A 137 2.14 14.69 1.97
N HIS A 138 3.37 14.93 2.43
CA HIS A 138 3.65 15.87 3.51
C HIS A 138 3.30 17.31 3.11
N SER A 139 3.51 17.70 1.85
CA SER A 139 3.10 19.02 1.34
C SER A 139 1.59 19.17 1.21
N SER A 140 0.87 18.07 0.97
CA SER A 140 -0.59 17.96 0.98
C SER A 140 -1.19 17.83 2.38
N GLY A 141 -0.36 17.92 3.43
CA GLY A 141 -0.80 17.82 4.83
C GLY A 141 -1.11 16.39 5.29
N ILE A 142 -0.71 15.37 4.53
CA ILE A 142 -1.03 13.95 4.77
C ILE A 142 0.19 13.22 5.34
N VAL A 143 -0.02 12.47 6.42
CA VAL A 143 0.93 11.51 7.01
C VAL A 143 0.58 10.12 6.48
N HIS A 144 1.58 9.35 6.02
CA HIS A 144 1.34 8.01 5.44
C HIS A 144 0.92 6.99 6.51
N CYS A 145 1.56 7.03 7.69
CA CYS A 145 1.29 6.21 8.88
C CYS A 145 1.59 4.70 8.79
N ASP A 146 1.65 4.10 7.61
CA ASP A 146 2.07 2.70 7.40
C ASP A 146 3.10 2.58 6.25
N LEU A 147 4.14 3.42 6.29
CA LEU A 147 5.19 3.42 5.26
C LEU A 147 6.15 2.24 5.48
N LYS A 148 6.16 1.28 4.55
CA LYS A 148 6.98 0.05 4.61
C LYS A 148 7.20 -0.53 3.21
N PRO A 149 8.20 -1.42 2.99
CA PRO A 149 8.50 -1.97 1.67
C PRO A 149 7.32 -2.68 0.99
N GLN A 150 6.42 -3.30 1.75
CA GLN A 150 5.22 -3.96 1.19
C GLN A 150 4.20 -2.97 0.61
N ASN A 151 4.21 -1.71 1.09
CA ASN A 151 3.31 -0.63 0.64
C ASN A 151 3.97 0.28 -0.42
N ILE A 152 5.20 -0.04 -0.85
CA ILE A 152 5.88 0.62 -1.96
C ILE A 152 5.81 -0.32 -3.16
N LEU A 153 5.05 0.05 -4.18
CA LEU A 153 4.90 -0.76 -5.39
C LEU A 153 5.89 -0.34 -6.46
N LEU A 154 6.25 -1.29 -7.31
CA LEU A 154 7.27 -1.12 -8.35
C LEU A 154 6.66 -1.28 -9.75
N LYS A 155 7.02 -0.36 -10.63
CA LYS A 155 6.58 -0.32 -12.03
C LYS A 155 7.77 -0.14 -12.97
N THR A 156 7.66 -0.66 -14.19
CA THR A 156 8.52 -0.32 -15.34
C THR A 156 7.62 -0.14 -16.56
N GLU A 157 7.97 0.79 -17.43
CA GLU A 157 7.24 1.06 -18.68
C GLU A 157 7.76 0.22 -19.85
N GLU A 158 9.04 -0.19 -19.79
CA GLU A 158 9.68 -1.07 -20.78
C GLU A 158 9.94 -2.48 -20.20
N GLU A 159 10.14 -3.45 -21.10
CA GLU A 159 10.74 -4.75 -20.74
C GLU A 159 12.19 -4.60 -20.23
N ARG A 160 12.85 -3.49 -20.55
CA ARG A 160 14.19 -3.14 -20.04
C ARG A 160 14.12 -2.82 -18.55
N VAL A 161 14.81 -3.65 -17.77
CA VAL A 161 14.88 -3.59 -16.29
C VAL A 161 15.51 -2.29 -15.75
N SER A 162 16.13 -1.47 -16.61
CA SER A 162 16.83 -0.24 -16.22
C SER A 162 15.92 0.79 -15.53
N LYS A 163 14.76 1.11 -16.10
CA LYS A 163 13.82 2.12 -15.55
C LYS A 163 12.75 1.49 -14.64
N ILE A 164 13.17 0.97 -13.48
CA ILE A 164 12.23 0.68 -12.40
C ILE A 164 11.89 1.96 -11.65
N LYS A 165 10.63 2.07 -11.22
CA LYS A 165 10.10 3.22 -10.48
C LYS A 165 9.35 2.75 -9.24
N ALA A 166 9.50 3.46 -8.13
CA ALA A 166 8.74 3.26 -6.90
C ALA A 166 7.53 4.20 -6.77
N LEU A 167 6.43 3.64 -6.27
CA LEU A 167 5.12 4.26 -6.09
C LEU A 167 4.62 4.02 -4.66
N LEU A 168 4.25 5.06 -3.93
CA LEU A 168 3.60 4.91 -2.61
C LEU A 168 2.14 4.42 -2.76
N SER A 169 1.70 3.53 -1.87
CA SER A 169 0.39 2.89 -1.94
C SER A 169 -0.19 2.52 -0.56
N ASP A 170 -1.44 2.05 -0.55
CA ASP A 170 -2.24 1.67 0.64
C ASP A 170 -2.44 2.80 1.66
N PHE A 171 -3.09 3.88 1.22
CA PHE A 171 -3.44 5.05 2.03
C PHE A 171 -4.57 4.80 3.06
N GLY A 172 -4.96 3.55 3.30
CA GLY A 172 -6.05 3.20 4.20
C GLY A 172 -5.79 3.55 5.67
N THR A 173 -4.54 3.76 6.07
CA THR A 173 -4.14 4.19 7.42
C THR A 173 -3.70 5.66 7.48
N SER A 174 -3.62 6.33 6.33
CA SER A 174 -3.10 7.69 6.22
C SER A 174 -4.04 8.72 6.87
N GLN A 175 -3.47 9.84 7.29
CA GLN A 175 -4.15 10.83 8.13
C GLN A 175 -3.80 12.25 7.72
N ILE A 176 -4.79 13.15 7.81
CA ILE A 176 -4.54 14.59 7.77
C ILE A 176 -3.84 14.98 9.08
N ALA A 177 -2.68 15.62 8.97
CA ALA A 177 -1.86 15.99 10.12
C ALA A 177 -2.63 16.85 11.13
N GLY A 178 -2.45 16.56 12.42
CA GLY A 178 -3.14 17.25 13.52
C GLY A 178 -4.60 16.83 13.76
N GLN A 179 -5.19 15.95 12.94
CA GLN A 179 -6.47 15.32 13.29
C GLN A 179 -6.29 14.22 14.34
N LYS A 180 -7.33 13.96 15.14
CA LYS A 180 -7.28 12.93 16.19
C LYS A 180 -7.22 11.53 15.58
N TYR A 181 -6.21 10.76 15.99
CA TYR A 181 -6.12 9.32 15.70
C TYR A 181 -7.31 8.59 16.34
N THR A 182 -8.05 7.82 15.53
CA THR A 182 -9.22 7.06 15.97
C THR A 182 -8.97 5.56 16.09
N HIS A 183 -7.77 5.08 15.77
CA HIS A 183 -7.43 3.66 15.89
C HIS A 183 -6.78 3.36 17.24
N THR A 184 -7.28 2.32 17.91
CA THR A 184 -6.64 1.74 19.10
C THR A 184 -6.01 0.41 18.71
N GLY A 185 -4.68 0.32 18.77
CA GLY A 185 -3.93 -0.91 18.57
C GLY A 185 -2.83 -0.82 17.52
N PHE A 186 -1.76 -1.61 17.73
CA PHE A 186 -0.68 -1.80 16.77
C PHE A 186 -1.16 -2.63 15.57
N THR A 187 -1.51 -1.96 14.47
CA THR A 187 -1.82 -2.61 13.18
C THR A 187 -0.66 -2.59 12.19
N GLY A 188 0.44 -1.92 12.54
CA GLY A 188 1.63 -1.76 11.69
C GLY A 188 2.70 -2.83 11.93
N THR A 189 3.58 -2.97 10.94
CA THR A 189 4.83 -3.74 11.02
C THR A 189 5.78 -2.97 11.97
N VAL A 190 5.90 -3.43 13.22
CA VAL A 190 6.51 -2.69 14.34
C VAL A 190 7.93 -2.19 14.06
N GLU A 191 8.65 -2.90 13.20
CA GLU A 191 10.01 -2.66 12.74
C GLU A 191 10.18 -1.31 12.05
N PHE A 192 9.11 -0.79 11.42
CA PHE A 192 9.08 0.52 10.75
C PHE A 192 8.41 1.60 11.61
N THR A 193 7.92 1.27 12.81
CA THR A 193 7.21 2.21 13.68
C THR A 193 8.21 3.06 14.48
N ALA A 194 8.00 4.36 14.51
CA ALA A 194 8.87 5.31 15.20
C ALA A 194 8.74 5.20 16.74
N PRO A 195 9.83 5.37 17.52
CA PRO A 195 9.86 5.12 18.97
C PRO A 195 8.87 5.96 19.76
N GLU A 196 8.59 7.19 19.32
CA GLU A 196 7.60 8.06 19.95
C GLU A 196 6.17 7.49 19.91
N LEU A 197 5.85 6.68 18.91
CA LEU A 197 4.56 5.97 18.79
C LEU A 197 4.53 4.66 19.59
N LEU A 198 5.68 4.17 20.06
CA LEU A 198 5.79 3.03 20.98
C LEU A 198 5.71 3.46 22.46
N ASN A 199 6.09 4.70 22.76
CA ASN A 199 6.32 5.18 24.13
C ASN A 199 5.11 5.85 24.78
N ASP A 200 4.23 6.52 24.00
CA ASP A 200 2.99 7.11 24.51
C ASP A 200 1.83 6.81 23.55
N GLU A 201 0.82 6.07 24.02
CA GLU A 201 -0.41 5.77 23.27
C GLU A 201 -1.22 7.03 22.88
N LYS A 202 -0.92 8.19 23.48
CA LYS A 202 -1.52 9.49 23.12
C LYS A 202 -0.79 10.18 21.97
N GLN A 203 0.44 9.79 21.67
CA GLN A 203 1.23 10.45 20.64
C GLN A 203 0.72 10.05 19.25
N LEU A 204 0.40 11.05 18.44
CA LEU A 204 -0.19 10.85 17.12
C LEU A 204 0.92 10.69 16.06
N PRO A 205 0.72 9.84 15.04
CA PRO A 205 1.55 9.84 13.85
C PRO A 205 1.67 11.25 13.24
N ASN A 206 2.86 11.57 12.77
CA ASN A 206 3.20 12.88 12.22
C ASN A 206 4.23 12.72 11.08
N PHE A 207 4.53 13.80 10.35
CA PHE A 207 5.47 13.73 9.22
C PHE A 207 6.83 13.11 9.59
N LEU A 208 7.35 13.38 10.79
CA LEU A 208 8.64 12.89 11.25
C LEU A 208 8.61 11.41 11.66
N SER A 209 7.44 10.82 11.96
CA SER A 209 7.32 9.37 12.11
C SER A 209 7.42 8.65 10.77
N ASP A 210 6.92 9.22 9.66
CA ASP A 210 7.18 8.66 8.32
C ASP A 210 8.66 8.76 7.93
N ILE A 211 9.38 9.82 8.36
CA ILE A 211 10.84 9.96 8.13
C ILE A 211 11.63 8.83 8.81
N TRP A 212 11.23 8.41 10.01
CA TRP A 212 11.83 7.24 10.66
C TRP A 212 11.64 5.98 9.80
N SER A 213 10.40 5.73 9.34
CA SER A 213 10.08 4.59 8.48
C SER A 213 10.89 4.62 7.17
N LEU A 214 11.06 5.80 6.56
CA LEU A 214 11.93 6.02 5.40
C LEU A 214 13.39 5.67 5.69
N GLY A 215 13.90 6.03 6.88
CA GLY A 215 15.23 5.65 7.34
C GLY A 215 15.41 4.13 7.46
N VAL A 216 14.44 3.44 8.05
CA VAL A 216 14.44 1.96 8.15
C VAL A 216 14.36 1.32 6.77
N ILE A 217 13.59 1.88 5.83
CA ILE A 217 13.53 1.43 4.43
C ILE A 217 14.89 1.62 3.73
N LEU A 218 15.57 2.75 3.93
CA LEU A 218 16.90 2.99 3.36
C LEU A 218 17.95 2.01 3.94
N TYR A 219 17.87 1.68 5.23
CA TYR A 219 18.69 0.61 5.83
C TYR A 219 18.40 -0.74 5.16
N PHE A 220 17.13 -1.10 4.99
CA PHE A 220 16.71 -2.34 4.35
C PHE A 220 17.18 -2.44 2.88
N LEU A 221 17.05 -1.37 2.10
CA LEU A 221 17.58 -1.28 0.73
C LEU A 221 19.11 -1.46 0.69
N SER A 222 19.81 -0.95 1.70
CA SER A 222 21.27 -0.99 1.79
C SER A 222 21.80 -2.37 2.19
N PHE A 223 21.12 -3.09 3.08
CA PHE A 223 21.69 -4.26 3.75
C PHE A 223 20.86 -5.56 3.59
N LYS A 224 19.62 -5.48 3.08
CA LYS A 224 18.68 -6.62 2.99
C LYS A 224 18.32 -7.24 4.35
N GLU A 225 18.57 -6.51 5.43
CA GLU A 225 18.24 -6.85 6.82
C GLU A 225 17.57 -5.63 7.48
N LEU A 226 17.08 -5.78 8.71
CA LEU A 226 16.47 -4.68 9.47
C LEU A 226 17.36 -4.25 10.65
N PRO A 227 17.37 -2.95 11.01
CA PRO A 227 18.18 -2.47 12.13
C PRO A 227 17.65 -2.99 13.48
N PHE A 228 16.34 -3.29 13.56
CA PHE A 228 15.64 -3.83 14.73
C PHE A 228 15.08 -5.22 14.38
N ASP A 229 15.83 -6.26 14.76
CA ASP A 229 15.78 -7.63 14.25
C ASP A 229 15.58 -8.71 15.33
N GLY A 230 15.30 -8.32 16.57
CA GLY A 230 15.05 -9.25 17.67
C GLY A 230 13.96 -10.28 17.34
N GLU A 231 14.11 -11.53 17.83
CA GLU A 231 13.25 -12.65 17.42
C GLU A 231 11.75 -12.39 17.69
N LYS A 232 11.42 -11.86 18.88
CA LYS A 232 10.05 -11.54 19.25
C LYS A 232 9.73 -10.08 18.99
N VAL A 233 8.44 -9.80 18.77
CA VAL A 233 7.88 -8.44 18.68
C VAL A 233 8.26 -7.60 19.90
N SER A 234 8.26 -8.18 21.11
CA SER A 234 8.73 -7.53 22.35
C SER A 234 10.17 -7.07 22.27
N ASP A 235 11.03 -7.87 21.64
CA ASP A 235 12.46 -7.63 21.61
C ASP A 235 12.77 -6.50 20.62
N ARG A 236 12.04 -6.45 19.50
CA ARG A 236 12.12 -5.35 18.51
C ARG A 236 11.57 -4.04 19.07
N ILE A 237 10.45 -4.08 19.79
CA ILE A 237 9.93 -2.93 20.55
C ILE A 237 11.02 -2.42 21.51
N LEU A 238 11.62 -3.29 22.32
CA LEU A 238 12.68 -2.91 23.25
C LEU A 238 13.93 -2.36 22.53
N GLN A 239 14.33 -2.90 21.38
CA GLN A 239 15.45 -2.37 20.59
C GLN A 239 15.16 -0.94 20.05
N ILE A 240 13.93 -0.67 19.62
CA ILE A 240 13.49 0.65 19.15
C ILE A 240 13.37 1.64 20.31
N GLN A 241 12.69 1.26 21.40
CA GLN A 241 12.47 2.11 22.58
C GLN A 241 13.79 2.49 23.28
N ASN A 242 14.72 1.53 23.42
CA ASN A 242 16.05 1.80 23.97
C ASN A 242 17.01 2.44 22.95
N PHE A 243 16.56 2.66 21.70
CA PHE A 243 17.33 3.22 20.59
C PHE A 243 18.72 2.59 20.43
N VAL A 244 18.75 1.30 20.05
CA VAL A 244 19.98 0.58 19.70
C VAL A 244 20.84 1.41 18.72
N ASP A 245 22.15 1.46 18.99
CA ASP A 245 23.09 2.27 18.22
C ASP A 245 23.13 1.89 16.73
N ILE A 246 22.47 2.73 15.94
CA ILE A 246 22.39 2.64 14.48
C ILE A 246 23.77 2.75 13.83
N SER A 247 24.73 3.45 14.45
CA SER A 247 26.12 3.53 13.95
C SER A 247 26.73 2.13 13.95
N LYS A 248 26.67 1.44 15.09
CA LYS A 248 27.20 0.09 15.25
C LYS A 248 26.49 -0.96 14.40
N LYS A 249 25.16 -0.82 14.22
CA LYS A 249 24.40 -1.66 13.27
C LYS A 249 24.89 -1.46 11.83
N CYS A 250 24.96 -0.21 11.36
CA CYS A 250 25.51 0.12 10.05
C CYS A 250 26.96 -0.36 9.87
N GLU A 251 27.84 -0.14 10.85
CA GLU A 251 29.24 -0.59 10.82
C GLU A 251 29.37 -2.11 10.71
N LEU A 252 28.47 -2.87 11.34
CA LEU A 252 28.47 -4.33 11.24
C LEU A 252 28.00 -4.79 9.85
N ALA A 253 26.86 -4.28 9.40
CA ALA A 253 26.27 -4.61 8.10
C ALA A 253 27.16 -4.18 6.92
N ASN A 254 27.86 -3.05 7.06
CA ASN A 254 28.67 -2.51 5.97
C ASN A 254 29.99 -3.25 5.71
N LYS A 255 30.40 -4.17 6.60
CA LYS A 255 31.58 -5.03 6.39
C LYS A 255 31.45 -5.92 5.14
N THR A 256 30.24 -6.27 4.76
CA THR A 256 29.93 -7.08 3.57
C THR A 256 29.33 -6.25 2.45
N ALA A 257 28.50 -5.25 2.77
CA ALA A 257 27.78 -4.45 1.78
C ALA A 257 28.63 -3.35 1.11
N ASN A 258 29.70 -2.87 1.75
CA ASN A 258 30.64 -1.86 1.22
C ASN A 258 29.97 -0.60 0.62
N ARG A 259 28.90 -0.11 1.28
CA ARG A 259 28.19 1.14 0.98
C ARG A 259 29.07 2.35 1.21
N LYS A 260 28.89 3.36 0.34
CA LYS A 260 29.51 4.66 0.50
C LYS A 260 28.98 5.39 1.75
N GLN A 261 29.83 6.25 2.33
CA GLN A 261 29.57 6.90 3.61
C GLN A 261 28.36 7.84 3.58
N GLU A 262 28.02 8.44 2.44
CA GLU A 262 26.83 9.28 2.30
C GLU A 262 25.52 8.53 2.60
N ILE A 263 25.41 7.25 2.21
CA ILE A 263 24.23 6.43 2.51
C ILE A 263 24.16 6.14 4.02
N ILE A 264 25.31 5.80 4.63
CA ILE A 264 25.40 5.52 6.07
C ILE A 264 25.04 6.77 6.91
N GLN A 265 25.54 7.93 6.51
CA GLN A 265 25.24 9.21 7.16
C GLN A 265 23.75 9.57 7.02
N LEU A 266 23.16 9.36 5.84
CA LEU A 266 21.74 9.59 5.61
C LEU A 266 20.87 8.66 6.47
N ILE A 267 21.13 7.35 6.50
CA ILE A 267 20.45 6.39 7.39
C ILE A 267 20.49 6.89 8.84
N LYS A 268 21.66 7.30 9.33
CA LYS A 268 21.84 7.83 10.69
C LYS A 268 21.09 9.14 10.94
N ALA A 269 20.92 9.99 9.94
CA ALA A 269 20.15 11.23 10.06
C ALA A 269 18.63 10.98 10.12
N LEU A 270 18.12 9.98 9.39
CA LEU A 270 16.69 9.65 9.37
C LEU A 270 16.25 8.83 10.59
N ILE A 271 17.07 7.88 11.05
CA ILE A 271 16.78 7.03 12.22
C ILE A 271 17.32 7.69 13.50
N GLN A 272 16.58 8.70 14.01
CA GLN A 272 16.85 9.37 15.29
C GLN A 272 15.73 9.10 16.31
N SER A 273 16.10 8.82 17.57
CA SER A 273 15.10 8.58 18.64
C SER A 273 14.17 9.78 18.85
N ASP A 274 14.76 10.96 18.98
CA ASP A 274 14.06 12.24 19.08
C ASP A 274 13.56 12.67 17.69
N PRO A 275 12.25 12.81 17.47
CA PRO A 275 11.72 13.21 16.17
C PRO A 275 12.24 14.57 15.70
N SER A 276 12.50 15.51 16.62
CA SER A 276 12.94 16.87 16.27
C SER A 276 14.35 16.91 15.66
N LYS A 277 15.12 15.82 15.78
CA LYS A 277 16.45 15.65 15.17
C LYS A 277 16.39 15.02 13.78
N ARG A 278 15.22 14.53 13.34
CA ARG A 278 15.02 14.01 11.99
C ARG A 278 14.77 15.18 11.03
N PRO A 279 15.43 15.24 9.87
CA PRO A 279 15.11 16.23 8.85
C PRO A 279 13.72 15.95 8.26
N ASN A 280 12.93 16.98 7.99
CA ASN A 280 11.71 16.83 7.18
C ASN A 280 12.07 16.60 5.69
N THR A 281 11.10 16.20 4.87
CA THR A 281 11.28 15.90 3.44
C THR A 281 12.03 16.99 2.67
N LYS A 282 11.70 18.28 2.90
CA LYS A 282 12.40 19.41 2.27
C LYS A 282 13.85 19.50 2.72
N GLN A 283 14.11 19.34 4.01
CA GLN A 283 15.47 19.34 4.56
C GLN A 283 16.31 18.17 4.04
N ILE A 284 15.71 17.02 3.72
CA ILE A 284 16.43 15.88 3.10
C ILE A 284 16.89 16.24 1.69
N PHE A 285 16.03 16.84 0.87
CA PHE A 285 16.42 17.34 -0.47
C PHE A 285 17.54 18.39 -0.40
N GLU A 286 17.60 19.16 0.70
CA GLU A 286 18.63 20.19 0.89
C GLU A 286 20.01 19.65 1.32
N LEU A 287 20.14 18.37 1.71
CA LEU A 287 21.41 17.77 2.14
C LEU A 287 22.43 17.68 0.99
N ASP A 288 23.69 18.02 1.27
CA ASP A 288 24.77 18.06 0.27
C ASP A 288 24.93 16.74 -0.50
N CYS A 289 24.84 15.59 0.20
CA CYS A 289 24.95 14.28 -0.44
C CYS A 289 23.77 13.94 -1.35
N VAL A 290 22.56 14.41 -1.02
CA VAL A 290 21.34 14.24 -1.81
C VAL A 290 21.44 15.12 -3.06
N LYS A 291 21.78 16.40 -2.90
CA LYS A 291 22.01 17.34 -4.02
C LYS A 291 23.07 16.84 -4.99
N ALA A 292 24.22 16.40 -4.49
CA ALA A 292 25.30 15.88 -5.32
C ALA A 292 24.85 14.68 -6.17
N LYS A 293 24.09 13.74 -5.58
CA LYS A 293 23.56 12.58 -6.29
C LYS A 293 22.47 12.93 -7.30
N MET A 294 21.57 13.86 -6.98
CA MET A 294 20.59 14.37 -7.95
C MET A 294 21.26 15.08 -9.14
N MET A 295 22.34 15.84 -8.88
CA MET A 295 23.11 16.50 -9.92
C MET A 295 23.86 15.48 -10.81
N GLU A 296 24.49 14.46 -10.22
CA GLU A 296 25.09 13.34 -10.96
C GLU A 296 24.05 12.65 -11.87
N SER A 297 22.87 12.31 -11.36
CA SER A 297 21.79 11.69 -12.16
C SER A 297 21.29 12.59 -13.28
N SER A 298 21.20 13.90 -13.06
CA SER A 298 20.79 14.87 -14.09
C SER A 298 21.83 14.99 -15.21
N ILE A 299 23.12 15.01 -14.85
CA ILE A 299 24.23 15.03 -15.82
C ILE A 299 24.26 13.73 -16.63
N LEU A 300 24.00 12.58 -15.99
CA LEU A 300 23.91 11.28 -16.65
C LEU A 300 22.76 11.21 -17.67
N MET A 301 21.61 11.81 -17.40
CA MET A 301 20.50 11.89 -18.37
C MET A 301 20.89 12.77 -19.57
N ASN A 302 21.39 13.99 -19.33
CA ASN A 302 21.79 14.90 -20.41
C ASN A 302 22.91 14.28 -21.29
N ALA A 303 23.88 13.59 -20.69
CA ALA A 303 24.96 12.92 -21.43
C ALA A 303 24.50 11.70 -22.25
N THR A 304 23.30 11.15 -21.96
CA THR A 304 22.68 10.12 -22.82
C THR A 304 21.83 10.71 -23.95
N ASP A 305 21.30 11.93 -23.79
CA ASP A 305 20.50 12.60 -24.82
C ASP A 305 21.36 13.22 -25.93
N ASP A 306 22.62 13.61 -25.64
CA ASP A 306 23.60 14.09 -26.65
C ASP A 306 23.94 13.07 -27.77
N ASN A 307 23.42 11.82 -27.71
CA ASN A 307 23.54 10.81 -28.76
C ASN A 307 22.21 10.45 -29.44
N LEU A 308 21.11 11.15 -29.14
CA LEU A 308 19.78 10.91 -29.72
C LEU A 308 19.09 12.22 -30.10
N SER A 309 19.42 12.73 -31.29
CA SER A 309 18.52 13.63 -31.99
C SER A 309 17.29 12.84 -32.46
N ASP A 310 16.12 13.05 -31.83
CA ASP A 310 14.87 13.34 -32.56
C ASP A 310 13.67 13.64 -31.64
N SER A 311 12.94 14.69 -32.03
CA SER A 311 11.55 15.04 -31.64
C SER A 311 11.17 15.03 -30.15
N GLU A 312 11.09 16.23 -29.57
CA GLU A 312 10.19 16.50 -28.44
C GLU A 312 8.76 16.06 -28.79
N SER A 313 8.10 15.32 -27.90
CA SER A 313 6.64 15.20 -27.90
C SER A 313 6.13 15.36 -26.48
N GLU A 314 5.36 16.42 -26.26
CA GLU A 314 4.63 16.63 -25.01
C GLU A 314 3.60 15.50 -24.85
N PHE A 315 3.81 14.63 -23.86
CA PHE A 315 2.78 13.68 -23.43
C PHE A 315 1.74 14.40 -22.59
N ASP A 316 0.88 15.17 -23.26
CA ASP A 316 -0.34 15.71 -22.67
C ASP A 316 -1.24 14.55 -22.23
N CYS A 317 -1.67 14.57 -20.97
CA CYS A 317 -2.49 13.54 -20.36
C CYS A 317 -3.93 13.67 -20.87
N THR A 318 -4.14 13.25 -22.12
CA THR A 318 -5.40 13.36 -22.84
C THR A 318 -6.47 12.54 -22.12
N ILE A 319 -7.31 13.22 -21.35
CA ILE A 319 -8.62 12.70 -20.94
C ILE A 319 -9.33 12.21 -22.21
N ILE A 320 -9.75 10.95 -22.23
CA ILE A 320 -10.47 10.36 -23.36
C ILE A 320 -11.78 11.12 -23.56
N ARG A 321 -11.76 12.11 -24.47
CA ARG A 321 -12.95 12.77 -24.98
C ARG A 321 -13.45 12.00 -26.19
N LEU A 322 -14.73 11.62 -26.17
CA LEU A 322 -15.37 11.00 -27.33
C LEU A 322 -15.32 11.96 -28.53
N PRO A 323 -15.16 11.46 -29.77
CA PRO A 323 -15.21 12.30 -30.97
C PRO A 323 -16.53 13.08 -31.04
N SER A 324 -16.45 14.36 -31.43
CA SER A 324 -17.61 15.25 -31.54
C SER A 324 -18.63 14.83 -32.62
N GLU A 325 -18.26 13.91 -33.50
CA GLU A 325 -19.10 13.36 -34.56
C GLU A 325 -19.07 11.82 -34.52
N MET A 326 -19.71 11.24 -33.50
CA MET A 326 -19.99 9.80 -33.46
C MET A 326 -21.48 9.57 -33.73
N ASP A 327 -21.80 9.07 -34.93
CA ASP A 327 -23.19 8.84 -35.34
C ASP A 327 -23.83 7.68 -34.56
N LEU A 328 -24.73 8.04 -33.63
CA LEU A 328 -25.47 7.13 -32.77
C LEU A 328 -26.59 6.36 -33.51
N SER A 329 -26.87 6.67 -34.78
CA SER A 329 -27.97 6.06 -35.56
C SER A 329 -27.84 4.54 -35.78
N SER A 330 -26.65 3.97 -35.58
CA SER A 330 -26.34 2.56 -35.84
C SER A 330 -26.49 1.62 -34.63
N LEU A 331 -26.70 2.15 -33.41
CA LEU A 331 -26.79 1.34 -32.18
C LEU A 331 -28.22 0.87 -31.90
N SER A 332 -28.63 -0.26 -32.49
CA SER A 332 -29.92 -0.90 -32.17
C SER A 332 -29.88 -1.63 -30.82
N GLU A 333 -30.96 -1.52 -30.03
CA GLU A 333 -31.09 -2.07 -28.66
C GLU A 333 -31.00 -3.61 -28.53
N LYS A 334 -30.90 -4.36 -29.65
CA LYS A 334 -31.04 -5.82 -29.69
C LYS A 334 -29.77 -6.63 -29.39
N SER A 335 -28.67 -5.98 -28.99
CA SER A 335 -27.39 -6.63 -28.69
C SER A 335 -27.18 -7.02 -27.21
N PHE A 336 -28.07 -6.62 -26.29
CA PHE A 336 -27.94 -6.93 -24.86
C PHE A 336 -28.87 -8.06 -24.42
N SER A 337 -28.33 -9.26 -24.23
CA SER A 337 -29.03 -10.37 -23.59
C SER A 337 -29.01 -10.24 -22.05
N PRO A 338 -30.11 -10.54 -21.34
CA PRO A 338 -30.13 -10.51 -19.88
C PRO A 338 -29.44 -11.77 -19.32
N VAL A 339 -28.18 -11.61 -18.89
CA VAL A 339 -27.43 -12.69 -18.22
C VAL A 339 -27.84 -12.82 -16.75
N LYS A 340 -27.94 -14.07 -16.28
CA LYS A 340 -28.44 -14.43 -14.95
C LYS A 340 -27.53 -13.95 -13.80
N SER A 341 -28.15 -13.89 -12.62
CA SER A 341 -27.67 -13.31 -11.37
C SER A 341 -26.46 -13.99 -10.71
N SER A 342 -25.87 -13.25 -9.76
CA SER A 342 -24.79 -13.63 -8.82
C SER A 342 -23.40 -13.93 -9.40
N LEU A 343 -22.50 -12.96 -9.24
CA LEU A 343 -21.05 -13.12 -9.35
C LEU A 343 -20.54 -14.04 -8.22
N ASN A 344 -20.13 -15.26 -8.56
CA ASN A 344 -19.12 -15.98 -7.78
C ASN A 344 -17.74 -15.40 -8.16
N ILE A 345 -17.27 -14.37 -7.45
CA ILE A 345 -15.85 -14.02 -7.50
C ILE A 345 -15.14 -15.17 -6.76
N ASN A 346 -14.44 -16.02 -7.51
CA ASN A 346 -13.85 -17.23 -6.93
C ASN A 346 -12.61 -16.89 -6.09
N ILE A 347 -12.87 -16.51 -4.84
CA ILE A 347 -11.86 -16.13 -3.84
C ILE A 347 -11.36 -17.40 -3.10
N SER A 348 -11.67 -18.62 -3.57
CA SER A 348 -11.12 -19.87 -3.03
C SER A 348 -10.29 -20.66 -4.06
N SER A 349 -8.96 -20.57 -3.94
CA SER A 349 -8.06 -21.58 -4.53
C SER A 349 -6.68 -21.55 -3.86
N SER A 350 -6.57 -22.17 -2.68
CA SER A 350 -5.28 -22.61 -2.14
C SER A 350 -5.13 -24.10 -2.37
N LYS A 351 -4.26 -24.52 -3.30
CA LYS A 351 -3.74 -25.89 -3.28
C LYS A 351 -2.78 -26.00 -2.10
N ILE A 352 -3.27 -26.54 -0.99
CA ILE A 352 -2.42 -27.02 0.10
C ILE A 352 -1.86 -28.37 -0.38
N SER A 353 -0.57 -28.41 -0.73
CA SER A 353 0.17 -29.65 -0.92
C SER A 353 0.82 -30.06 0.41
N ASP A 354 0.60 -31.31 0.80
CA ASP A 354 1.04 -31.88 2.08
C ASP A 354 2.52 -31.71 2.40
N LEU A 355 2.82 -31.51 3.69
CA LEU A 355 4.02 -32.04 4.34
C LEU A 355 3.80 -32.14 5.87
N THR A 356 3.25 -33.27 6.33
CA THR A 356 3.30 -33.64 7.76
C THR A 356 4.58 -34.40 8.09
N PRO A 357 5.14 -34.23 9.29
CA PRO A 357 5.69 -35.37 10.04
C PRO A 357 4.82 -35.75 11.25
N LYS A 358 4.77 -37.05 11.56
CA LYS A 358 3.95 -37.65 12.63
C LYS A 358 4.76 -37.91 13.92
N LYS A 359 4.01 -38.12 15.03
CA LYS A 359 4.41 -38.71 16.33
C LYS A 359 5.23 -37.73 17.22
N ASN A 360 5.09 -37.69 18.55
CA ASN A 360 4.36 -38.55 19.52
C ASN A 360 3.99 -37.71 20.79
N GLN A 361 3.23 -38.15 21.82
CA GLN A 361 2.65 -39.47 22.11
C GLN A 361 1.27 -39.40 22.82
N GLN A 362 1.23 -39.27 24.16
CA GLN A 362 0.09 -39.43 25.08
C GLN A 362 0.43 -38.80 26.44
N ILE A 363 -0.57 -38.28 27.19
CA ILE A 363 -0.81 -38.60 28.62
C ILE A 363 -2.24 -38.22 29.05
N LYS A 364 -2.98 -39.27 29.42
CA LYS A 364 -4.09 -39.45 30.39
C LYS A 364 -4.95 -38.26 30.89
N ASN A 365 -6.24 -38.41 30.62
CA ASN A 365 -7.36 -38.55 31.57
C ASN A 365 -7.99 -37.37 32.35
N SER A 366 -9.33 -37.38 32.26
CA SER A 366 -10.34 -37.25 33.33
C SER A 366 -10.67 -35.89 33.96
N THR A 367 -11.95 -35.52 33.76
CA THR A 367 -12.88 -34.94 34.75
C THR A 367 -12.44 -33.71 35.56
N ASN A 368 -13.06 -32.55 35.28
CA ASN A 368 -14.29 -32.24 36.03
C ASN A 368 -15.16 -31.14 35.42
N ALA A 369 -16.46 -31.40 35.38
CA ALA A 369 -17.48 -30.49 34.87
C ALA A 369 -17.91 -29.48 35.95
N GLU A 370 -17.03 -28.59 36.39
CA GLU A 370 -17.38 -27.66 37.47
C GLU A 370 -16.70 -26.28 37.37
N LYS A 371 -17.06 -25.53 36.30
CA LYS A 371 -16.95 -24.04 36.28
C LYS A 371 -17.94 -23.33 35.34
N LYS A 372 -18.92 -24.04 34.75
CA LYS A 372 -20.07 -23.44 34.05
C LYS A 372 -21.16 -22.95 35.04
N LYS A 373 -20.86 -21.96 35.90
CA LYS A 373 -21.89 -21.27 36.71
C LYS A 373 -21.45 -19.97 37.40
N LYS A 374 -20.80 -19.01 36.71
CA LYS A 374 -20.68 -17.61 37.22
C LYS A 374 -20.35 -16.47 36.24
N ILE A 375 -20.64 -16.60 34.93
CA ILE A 375 -20.64 -15.45 34.00
C ILE A 375 -21.94 -15.42 33.18
N SER A 376 -23.06 -15.18 33.87
CA SER A 376 -24.28 -14.64 33.26
C SER A 376 -24.85 -13.58 34.19
N LYS A 377 -25.27 -12.42 33.65
CA LYS A 377 -25.62 -11.14 34.31
C LYS A 377 -24.49 -10.08 34.40
N LYS A 378 -23.98 -9.61 33.25
CA LYS A 378 -23.68 -8.17 32.95
C LYS A 378 -23.08 -8.00 31.53
N ALA A 379 -23.92 -8.02 30.50
CA ALA A 379 -23.61 -7.51 29.15
C ALA A 379 -24.88 -7.45 28.27
N LYS A 380 -25.91 -6.71 28.69
CA LYS A 380 -27.00 -6.27 27.79
C LYS A 380 -26.87 -4.76 27.51
N ARG A 381 -25.75 -4.35 26.92
CA ARG A 381 -25.75 -3.14 26.08
C ARG A 381 -26.13 -3.59 24.68
N LYS A 382 -27.31 -3.16 24.22
CA LYS A 382 -27.65 -3.25 22.80
C LYS A 382 -26.80 -2.20 22.09
N GLU A 383 -25.68 -2.61 21.50
CA GLU A 383 -25.15 -1.86 20.36
C GLU A 383 -26.20 -1.91 19.26
N LYS A 384 -26.77 -0.75 18.92
CA LYS A 384 -27.50 -0.62 17.67
C LYS A 384 -26.46 -0.72 16.56
N LYS A 385 -26.32 -1.89 15.94
CA LYS A 385 -25.71 -1.98 14.61
C LYS A 385 -26.48 -1.05 13.69
N VAL A 386 -25.84 0.02 13.23
CA VAL A 386 -26.39 0.91 12.20
C VAL A 386 -26.03 0.30 10.86
N THR A 387 -26.92 -0.50 10.30
CA THR A 387 -26.82 -0.95 8.91
C THR A 387 -27.20 0.20 7.99
N MET A 388 -26.23 0.69 7.22
CA MET A 388 -26.50 1.65 6.15
C MET A 388 -27.00 0.92 4.90
N SER A 389 -28.09 1.41 4.32
CA SER A 389 -28.57 0.94 3.03
C SER A 389 -27.66 1.41 1.88
N ILE A 390 -27.65 0.65 0.78
CA ILE A 390 -26.93 1.02 -0.46
C ILE A 390 -27.31 2.44 -0.90
N ASN A 391 -28.58 2.84 -0.76
CA ASN A 391 -29.02 4.19 -1.13
C ASN A 391 -28.40 5.28 -0.24
N GLN A 392 -28.23 5.05 1.07
CA GLN A 392 -27.55 6.00 1.98
C GLN A 392 -26.05 6.08 1.71
N ILE A 393 -25.43 4.95 1.38
CA ILE A 393 -24.02 4.85 0.97
C ILE A 393 -23.78 5.59 -0.36
N HIS A 394 -24.64 5.36 -1.35
CA HIS A 394 -24.56 6.01 -2.66
C HIS A 394 -24.86 7.52 -2.56
N PHE A 395 -25.79 7.92 -1.69
CA PHE A 395 -26.04 9.32 -1.38
C PHE A 395 -24.81 10.00 -0.76
N LEU A 396 -24.09 9.33 0.14
CA LEU A 396 -22.83 9.83 0.70
C LEU A 396 -21.73 10.00 -0.35
N ILE A 397 -21.61 9.09 -1.32
CA ILE A 397 -20.64 9.24 -2.42
C ILE A 397 -21.04 10.41 -3.34
N ILE A 398 -22.34 10.57 -3.64
CA ILE A 398 -22.83 11.67 -4.47
C ILE A 398 -22.66 13.04 -3.77
N TYR A 399 -22.73 13.10 -2.44
CA TYR A 399 -22.59 14.34 -1.65
C TYR A 399 -21.13 14.67 -1.24
N LEU A 400 -20.17 13.81 -1.61
CA LEU A 400 -18.72 14.01 -1.40
C LEU A 400 -17.97 14.36 -2.70
N ASN A 401 -18.71 14.45 -3.80
CA ASN A 401 -18.38 15.12 -5.06
C ASN A 401 -19.07 16.49 -5.09
#